data_AF-A0A6I4MU08-F1
#
_entry.id   AF-A0A6I4MU08-F1
#
_cell.length_a   1.000
_cell.length_b   1.000
_cell.length_c   1.000
_cell.angle_alpha   90.00
_cell.angle_beta   90.00
_cell.angle_gamma   90.00
#
_symmetry.space_group_name_H-M   'P 1'
#
loop_
_entity.id
_entity.type
_entity.pdbx_description
1 polymer ?
#
loop_
_entity_poly.entity_id
_entity_poly.type
_entity_poly.pdbx_seq_one_letter_code
_entity_poly.pdbx_strand_id
1 'polypeptide(L)' 'MLMANPVVLKNLLEQYETLSALNAEKGAAEKGTKEARQRMEDVAYTLCVSTGTRDITAALLAARHQLSAARTEGESVLAS' A
#
# COMPACT_ATOMS: atom_id res chain seq x y z
N MET A 1 -8.80 8.23 15.43
CA MET A 1 -7.88 8.04 14.29
C MET A 1 -8.21 6.71 13.66
N LEU A 2 -8.49 6.67 12.37
CA LEU A 2 -8.84 5.44 11.67
C LEU A 2 -7.55 4.62 11.54
N MET A 3 -7.27 3.73 12.50
CA MET A 3 -6.28 2.67 12.31
C MET A 3 -6.74 1.90 11.08
N ALA A 4 -5.97 1.98 9.99
CA ALA A 4 -6.27 1.20 8.80
C ALA A 4 -6.25 -0.27 9.22
N ASN A 5 -7.35 -0.99 8.97
CA ASN A 5 -7.40 -2.41 9.22
C ASN A 5 -6.18 -3.07 8.54
N PRO A 6 -5.33 -3.83 9.26
CA PRO A 6 -4.08 -4.35 8.71
C PRO A 6 -4.30 -5.22 7.47
N VAL A 7 -5.46 -5.87 7.34
CA VAL A 7 -5.84 -6.61 6.11
C VAL A 7 -6.01 -5.67 4.92
N VAL A 8 -6.67 -4.53 5.14
CA VAL A 8 -6.87 -3.50 4.10
C VAL A 8 -5.55 -2.85 3.71
N LEU A 9 -4.70 -2.55 4.70
CA LEU A 9 -3.38 -1.97 4.47
C LEU A 9 -2.47 -2.89 3.66
N LYS A 10 -2.49 -4.20 3.96
CA LYS A 10 -1.76 -5.21 3.19
C LYS A 10 -2.24 -5.26 1.73
N ASN A 11 -3.56 -5.31 1.52
CA ASN A 11 -4.13 -5.32 0.18
C ASN A 11 -3.79 -4.06 -0.63
N LEU A 12 -3.72 -2.88 0.01
CA LEU A 12 -3.29 -1.65 -0.65
C LEU A 12 -1.81 -1.69 -1.06
N LEU A 13 -0.94 -2.25 -0.21
CA LEU A 13 0.48 -2.45 -0.52
C LEU A 13 0.65 -3.36 -1.74
N GLU A 14 -0.01 -4.52 -1.73
CA GLU A 14 0.08 -5.52 -2.82
C GLU A 14 -0.45 -4.95 -4.16
N GLN A 15 -1.53 -4.17 -4.12
CA GLN A 15 -2.06 -3.48 -5.30
C GLN A 15 -1.07 -2.44 -5.85
N TYR A 16 -0.44 -1.65 -4.99
CA TYR A 16 0.56 -0.67 -5.41
C TYR A 16 1.76 -1.35 -6.09
N GLU A 17 2.30 -2.40 -5.49
CA GLU A 17 3.45 -3.14 -6.05
C GLU A 17 3.11 -3.78 -7.40
N THR A 18 1.92 -4.36 -7.52
CA THR A 18 1.44 -4.95 -8.78
C THR A 18 1.29 -3.88 -9.87
N LEU A 19 0.67 -2.75 -9.55
CA LEU A 19 0.50 -1.64 -10.51
C LEU A 19 1.85 -1.02 -10.89
N SER A 20 2.80 -0.94 -9.96
CA SER A 20 4.15 -0.44 -10.21
C SER A 20 4.92 -1.36 -11.16
N ALA A 21 4.84 -2.68 -10.96
CA ALA A 21 5.47 -3.65 -11.85
C ALA A 21 4.87 -3.59 -13.26
N LEU A 22 3.53 -3.58 -13.36
CA LEU A 22 2.83 -3.49 -14.65
C LEU A 22 3.15 -2.19 -15.41
N ASN A 23 3.32 -1.06 -14.70
CA ASN A 23 3.72 0.20 -15.31
C ASN A 23 5.17 0.19 -15.81
N ALA A 24 6.08 -0.49 -15.09
CA ALA A 24 7.47 -0.64 -15.52
C ALA A 24 7.60 -1.53 -16.76
N GLU A 25 6.75 -2.55 -16.90
CA GLU A 25 6.76 -3.48 -18.03
C GLU A 25 6.06 -2.93 -19.29
N LYS A 26 4.97 -2.16 -19.13
CA LYS A 26 4.10 -1.73 -20.26
C LYS A 26 4.49 -0.41 -20.91
N GLY A 27 5.77 -0.08 -20.97
CA GLY A 27 6.30 1.17 -21.53
C GLY A 27 5.42 1.78 -22.65
N ALA A 28 4.79 2.92 -22.34
CA ALA A 28 4.15 3.85 -23.27
C ALA A 28 2.94 3.39 -24.14
N ALA A 29 2.14 2.40 -23.74
CA ALA A 29 0.85 2.14 -24.40
C ALA A 29 -0.22 3.18 -24.01
N GLU A 30 -0.22 4.33 -24.71
CA GLU A 30 -0.80 5.65 -24.38
C GLU A 30 -2.23 5.72 -23.79
N LYS A 31 -3.09 4.73 -23.99
CA LYS A 31 -4.48 4.75 -23.49
C LYS A 31 -4.68 3.88 -22.25
N GLY A 32 -4.10 2.67 -22.21
CA GLY A 32 -4.14 1.80 -21.04
C GLY A 32 -3.24 2.29 -19.90
N THR A 33 -2.18 3.05 -20.22
CA THR A 33 -1.26 3.62 -19.24
C THR A 33 -1.90 4.73 -18.40
N LYS A 34 -2.86 5.50 -18.92
CA LYS A 34 -3.49 6.60 -18.15
C LYS A 34 -4.38 6.09 -17.03
N GLU A 35 -5.24 5.11 -17.30
CA GLU A 35 -6.09 4.51 -16.25
C GLU A 35 -5.26 3.74 -15.22
N ALA A 36 -4.24 3.01 -15.67
CA ALA A 36 -3.33 2.30 -14.76
C ALA A 36 -2.54 3.27 -13.86
N ARG A 37 -2.08 4.40 -14.42
CA ARG A 37 -1.40 5.45 -13.68
C ARG A 37 -2.33 6.14 -12.67
N GLN A 38 -3.55 6.50 -13.09
CA GLN A 38 -4.54 7.10 -12.20
C GLN A 38 -4.83 6.18 -11.01
N ARG A 39 -5.05 4.88 -11.27
CA ARG A 39 -5.30 3.88 -10.23
C ARG A 39 -4.10 3.71 -9.29
N MET A 40 -2.88 3.82 -9.80
CA MET A 40 -1.67 3.81 -8.97
C MET A 40 -1.59 5.05 -8.07
N GLU A 41 -1.94 6.23 -8.60
CA GLU A 41 -2.01 7.49 -7.83
C GLU A 41 -3.10 7.43 -6.74
N ASP A 42 -4.27 6.84 -7.02
CA ASP A 42 -5.33 6.65 -6.03
C ASP A 42 -4.92 5.72 -4.88
N VAL A 43 -4.25 4.60 -5.21
CA VAL A 43 -3.71 3.67 -4.19
C VAL A 43 -2.61 4.35 -3.38
N ALA A 44 -1.72 5.10 -4.02
CA ALA A 44 -0.66 5.86 -3.34
C ALA A 44 -1.25 6.91 -2.38
N TYR A 45 -2.24 7.67 -2.82
CA TYR A 45 -2.94 8.64 -1.97
C TYR A 45 -3.59 7.96 -0.76
N THR A 46 -4.27 6.84 -0.99
CA THR A 46 -4.90 6.06 0.08
C THR A 46 -3.88 5.53 1.09
N LEU A 47 -2.73 5.03 0.61
CA LEU A 47 -1.62 4.61 1.47
C LEU A 47 -1.07 5.77 2.31
N CYS A 48 -0.83 6.93 1.70
CA CYS A 48 -0.36 8.13 2.40
C CYS A 48 -1.33 8.53 3.52
N VAL A 49 -2.63 8.62 3.24
CA VAL A 49 -3.65 8.96 4.24
C VAL A 49 -3.74 7.89 5.34
N SER A 50 -3.75 6.61 4.96
CA SER A 50 -3.89 5.48 5.90
C SER A 50 -2.68 5.32 6.82
N THR A 51 -1.50 5.73 6.36
CA THR A 51 -0.24 5.67 7.13
C THR A 51 0.10 7.01 7.81
N GLY A 52 -0.66 8.07 7.56
CA GLY A 52 -0.38 9.41 8.08
C GLY A 52 0.89 10.05 7.49
N THR A 53 1.26 9.69 6.27
CA THR A 53 2.46 10.17 5.58
C THR A 53 2.11 11.10 4.42
N ARG A 54 3.13 11.79 3.89
CA ARG A 54 2.98 12.77 2.79
C ARG A 54 3.63 12.32 1.47
N ASP A 55 4.37 11.22 1.51
CA ASP A 55 5.13 10.68 0.39
C ASP A 55 4.91 9.18 0.30
N ILE A 56 4.88 8.66 -0.93
CA ILE A 56 4.62 7.24 -1.18
C ILE A 56 5.72 6.34 -0.64
N THR A 57 6.99 6.76 -0.70
CA THR A 57 8.11 5.98 -0.13
C THR A 57 7.98 5.87 1.38
N ALA A 58 7.67 6.99 2.03
CA ALA A 58 7.39 7.02 3.47
C ALA A 58 6.17 6.16 3.82
N ALA A 59 5.11 6.21 3.00
CA ALA A 59 3.91 5.40 3.18
C ALA A 59 4.20 3.90 3.10
N LEU A 60 5.00 3.46 2.13
CA LEU A 60 5.38 2.05 1.97
C LEU A 60 6.19 1.54 3.15
N LEU A 61 7.13 2.35 3.65
CA LEU A 61 7.94 2.00 4.83
C LEU A 61 7.06 1.90 6.08
N ALA A 62 6.19 2.89 6.31
CA ALA A 62 5.26 2.90 7.42
C ALA A 62 4.28 1.71 7.36
N ALA A 63 3.74 1.41 6.18
CA ALA A 63 2.85 0.27 5.97
C ALA A 63 3.53 -1.07 6.30
N ARG A 64 4.76 -1.29 5.82
CA ARG A 64 5.54 -2.50 6.14
C ARG A 64 5.83 -2.63 7.64
N HIS A 65 6.13 -1.51 8.29
CA HIS A 65 6.36 -1.49 9.74
C HIS A 65 5.07 -1.80 10.52
N GLN A 66 3.94 -1.18 10.17
CA GLN A 66 2.64 -1.43 10.80
C GLN A 66 2.17 -2.87 10.63
N LEU A 67 2.36 -3.47 9.44
CA LEU A 67 2.03 -4.87 9.20
C LEU A 67 2.91 -5.83 10.01
N SER A 68 4.20 -5.51 10.16
CA SER A 68 5.13 -6.27 11.01
C SER A 68 4.71 -6.20 12.48
N ALA A 69 4.38 -5.01 12.97
CA ALA A 69 3.89 -4.81 14.34
C ALA A 69 2.57 -5.54 14.60
N ALA A 70 1.61 -5.47 13.67
CA ALA A 70 0.32 -6.16 13.81
C ALA A 70 0.46 -7.71 13.86
N ARG A 71 1.46 -8.27 13.18
CA ARG A 71 1.79 -9.70 13.29
C ARG A 71 2.26 -10.05 14.70
N THR A 72 3.18 -9.26 15.27
CA THR A 72 3.72 -9.49 16.62
C THR A 72 2.63 -9.38 17.69
N GLU A 73 1.73 -8.40 17.58
CA GLU A 73 0.61 -8.23 18.50
C GLU A 73 -0.39 -9.41 18.43
N GLY A 74 -0.68 -9.91 17.22
CA GLY A 74 -1.56 -11.07 17.02
C GLY A 74 -1.00 -12.38 17.55
N GLU A 75 0.32 -12.59 17.49
CA GLU A 75 1.00 -13.74 18.10
C GLU A 75 1.05 -13.63 19.63
N SER A 76 1.16 -12.42 20.18
CA SER A 76 1.16 -12.21 21.64
C SER A 76 -0.18 -12.54 22.31
N VAL A 77 -1.30 -12.37 21.61
CA VAL A 77 -2.66 -12.68 22.15
C VAL A 77 -2.97 -14.18 22.11
N LEU A 78 -2.31 -14.96 21.25
CA LEU A 78 -2.49 -16.40 21.13
C LEU A 78 -1.60 -17.23 22.08
N ALA A 79 -0.69 -16.57 22.82
CA ALA A 79 0.27 -17.22 23.71
C ALA A 79 -0.09 -17.12 25.22
N SER A 80 -1.33 -16.77 25.56
CA SER A 80 -1.83 -16.71 26.96
C SER A 80 -2.73 -17.89 27.32
#